data_AF-A0A9W3ABK3-F1
#
_entry.id   AF-A0A9W3ABK3-F1
#
_cell.length_a   1.000
_cell.length_b   1.000
_cell.length_c   1.000
_cell.angle_alpha   90.00
_cell.angle_beta   90.00
_cell.angle_gamma   90.00
#
_symmetry.space_group_name_H-M   'P 1'
#
loop_
_entity.id
_entity.type
_entity.pdbx_description
1 polymer ?
#
loop_
_entity_poly.entity_id
_entity_poly.type
_entity_poly.pdbx_seq_one_letter_code
_entity_poly.pdbx_strand_id
1 'polypeptide(L)'
;MHFQHEMVSVELFIFSVVWAFFLPALEACGKGWFGEACQFKCHCQSDCDKEGLCIGNNPRCENLWFGTRCQYQDLSTISGATMTTNVNQNTQWLTDRNTQTCNNDTNLQSVTIVWNTEYWFTWMRIVLKSSAHLKSIDVQFNQHSTSQMLNCKKFLLSTSSPTLEIHCTLEFLVRQITITAAADLCDIYISGGVNFALRQMVRQSSSYEGSYSNFALHAVDGDLKTFSHTEHEPRPYLFLTLPKPRLVNRIVLYNRMFDACFTISAVS
;
A
#
# COMPACT_ATOMS: atom_id res chain seq x y z
N MET A 1 -43.43 40.55 -55.03
CA MET A 1 -42.91 40.31 -53.67
C MET A 1 -42.37 38.89 -53.66
N HIS A 2 -41.09 38.74 -53.32
CA HIS A 2 -40.24 37.60 -53.67
C HIS A 2 -39.68 36.96 -52.39
N PHE A 3 -39.62 35.62 -52.38
CA PHE A 3 -38.81 34.68 -51.56
C PHE A 3 -39.12 34.58 -50.04
N GLN A 4 -39.65 33.42 -49.59
CA GLN A 4 -39.00 32.15 -49.16
C GLN A 4 -38.36 32.26 -47.77
N HIS A 5 -38.92 31.62 -46.74
CA HIS A 5 -38.66 30.24 -46.26
C HIS A 5 -37.21 29.99 -45.78
N GLU A 6 -37.12 29.36 -44.61
CA GLU A 6 -35.94 28.78 -43.93
C GLU A 6 -35.28 29.58 -42.79
N MET A 7 -35.82 29.41 -41.57
CA MET A 7 -35.05 29.51 -40.31
C MET A 7 -35.59 28.50 -39.30
N VAL A 8 -35.39 27.21 -39.56
CA VAL A 8 -35.53 26.16 -38.53
C VAL A 8 -34.44 25.11 -38.77
N SER A 9 -33.16 25.42 -38.53
CA SER A 9 -32.10 24.39 -38.35
C SER A 9 -30.72 24.98 -38.03
N VAL A 10 -30.55 25.77 -36.96
CA VAL A 10 -29.18 26.20 -36.57
C VAL A 10 -28.92 26.14 -35.05
N GLU A 11 -29.91 26.33 -34.19
CA GLU A 11 -29.65 26.41 -32.75
C GLU A 11 -29.49 25.05 -32.04
N LEU A 12 -29.90 23.94 -32.65
CA LEU A 12 -29.79 22.60 -32.04
C LEU A 12 -28.46 21.87 -32.35
N PHE A 13 -27.63 22.39 -33.26
CA PHE A 13 -26.38 21.73 -33.66
C PHE A 13 -25.12 22.26 -32.95
N ILE A 14 -25.20 23.41 -32.27
CA ILE A 14 -24.03 24.03 -31.62
C ILE A 14 -23.79 23.48 -30.21
N PHE A 15 -24.82 22.94 -29.53
CA PHE A 15 -24.66 22.37 -28.19
C PHE A 15 -24.07 20.95 -28.18
N SER A 16 -24.19 20.18 -29.26
CA SER A 16 -23.67 18.80 -29.34
C SER A 16 -22.18 18.73 -29.69
N VAL A 17 -21.64 19.73 -30.39
CA VAL A 17 -20.22 19.72 -30.83
C VAL A 17 -19.29 20.26 -29.75
N VAL A 18 -19.72 21.19 -28.90
CA VAL A 18 -18.86 21.78 -27.84
C VAL A 18 -18.73 20.87 -26.60
N TRP A 19 -19.68 19.96 -26.36
CA TRP A 19 -19.58 18.99 -25.25
C TRP A 19 -18.68 17.78 -25.54
N ALA A 20 -18.36 17.51 -26.82
CA ALA A 20 -17.47 16.42 -27.19
C ALA A 20 -15.98 16.75 -27.02
N PHE A 21 -15.61 18.03 -26.88
CA PHE A 21 -14.21 18.47 -26.73
C PHE A 21 -13.73 18.58 -25.28
N PHE A 22 -14.59 18.33 -24.29
CA PHE A 22 -14.24 18.35 -22.86
C PHE A 22 -14.42 17.02 -22.14
N LEU A 23 -14.51 15.91 -22.87
CA LEU A 23 -14.17 14.62 -22.29
C LEU A 23 -12.67 14.45 -22.50
N PRO A 24 -11.81 14.66 -21.47
CA PRO A 24 -10.47 14.11 -21.55
C PRO A 24 -10.68 12.63 -21.85
N ALA A 25 -10.10 12.14 -22.95
CA ALA A 25 -9.94 10.71 -23.11
C ALA A 25 -9.28 10.27 -21.80
N LEU A 26 -10.00 9.49 -20.99
CA LEU A 26 -9.45 8.89 -19.80
C LEU A 26 -8.40 7.93 -20.36
N GLU A 27 -7.18 8.43 -20.53
CA GLU A 27 -6.09 7.68 -21.13
C GLU A 27 -5.93 6.46 -20.24
N ALA A 28 -6.32 5.31 -20.77
CA ALA A 28 -6.29 4.08 -20.01
C ALA A 28 -4.85 3.91 -19.51
N CYS A 29 -4.70 3.73 -18.20
CA CYS A 29 -3.39 3.61 -17.60
C CYS A 29 -2.58 2.53 -18.31
N GLY A 30 -1.29 2.81 -18.53
CA GLY A 30 -0.38 1.80 -19.04
C GLY A 30 -0.42 0.54 -18.18
N LYS A 31 -0.16 -0.63 -18.78
CA LYS A 31 -0.24 -1.93 -18.12
C LYS A 31 0.45 -1.93 -16.74
N GLY A 32 -0.23 -2.49 -15.74
CA GLY A 32 0.27 -2.57 -14.37
C GLY A 32 0.09 -1.30 -13.54
N TRP A 33 -0.70 -0.34 -14.01
CA TRP A 33 -1.00 0.90 -13.30
C TRP A 33 -2.50 1.19 -13.32
N PHE A 34 -2.99 1.85 -12.27
CA PHE A 34 -4.40 2.22 -12.14
C PHE A 34 -4.59 3.50 -11.29
N GLY A 35 -5.82 3.97 -11.23
CA GLY A 35 -6.22 5.21 -10.53
C GLY A 35 -6.41 6.39 -11.48
N GLU A 36 -7.05 7.45 -10.97
CA GLU A 36 -7.43 8.64 -11.77
C GLU A 36 -6.25 9.31 -12.50
N ALA A 37 -5.04 9.22 -11.95
CA ALA A 37 -3.81 9.75 -12.51
C ALA A 37 -2.76 8.64 -12.76
N CYS A 38 -3.21 7.38 -12.86
CA CYS A 38 -2.36 6.20 -13.01
C CYS A 38 -1.26 6.10 -11.94
N GLN A 39 -1.58 6.53 -10.72
CA GLN A 39 -0.65 6.72 -9.62
C GLN A 39 -0.44 5.48 -8.74
N PHE A 40 -1.22 4.42 -8.95
CA PHE A 40 -1.11 3.19 -8.17
C PHE A 40 -0.55 2.07 -9.03
N LYS A 41 0.43 1.36 -8.47
CA LYS A 41 1.05 0.21 -9.13
C LYS A 41 0.27 -1.05 -8.80
N CYS A 42 0.12 -1.93 -9.78
CA CYS A 42 -0.44 -3.25 -9.61
C CYS A 42 0.48 -4.12 -8.76
N HIS A 43 -0.05 -4.72 -7.70
CA HIS A 43 0.67 -5.63 -6.81
C HIS A 43 -0.08 -6.96 -6.68
N CYS A 44 -0.71 -7.39 -7.79
CA CYS A 44 -1.39 -8.67 -7.91
C CYS A 44 -0.42 -9.72 -8.45
N GLN A 45 -0.48 -10.95 -7.95
CA GLN A 45 0.44 -12.01 -8.40
C GLN A 45 0.32 -12.31 -9.91
N SER A 46 -0.88 -12.12 -10.45
CA SER A 46 -1.18 -12.25 -11.87
C SER A 46 -1.17 -10.88 -12.56
N ASP A 47 -2.34 -10.28 -12.76
CA ASP A 47 -2.53 -8.96 -13.35
C ASP A 47 -3.71 -8.29 -12.62
N CYS A 48 -3.95 -7.01 -12.89
CA CYS A 48 -5.13 -6.30 -12.38
C CYS A 48 -5.92 -5.64 -13.50
N ASP A 49 -7.20 -5.42 -13.25
CA ASP A 49 -8.04 -4.60 -14.10
C ASP A 49 -7.71 -3.09 -13.97
N LYS A 50 -8.45 -2.27 -14.72
CA LYS A 50 -8.27 -0.80 -14.73
C LYS A 50 -8.63 -0.14 -13.40
N GLU A 51 -9.36 -0.82 -12.53
CA GLU A 51 -9.68 -0.40 -11.17
C GLU A 51 -8.64 -0.87 -10.14
N GLY A 52 -7.68 -1.72 -10.54
CA GLY A 52 -6.66 -2.30 -9.67
C GLY A 52 -7.09 -3.56 -8.92
N LEU A 53 -8.21 -4.18 -9.29
CA LEU A 53 -8.62 -5.48 -8.73
C LEU A 53 -7.84 -6.61 -9.41
N CYS A 54 -7.35 -7.56 -8.62
CA CYS A 54 -6.64 -8.70 -9.16
C CYS A 54 -7.57 -9.58 -10.00
N ILE A 55 -7.09 -10.02 -11.16
CA ILE A 55 -7.83 -10.86 -12.11
C ILE A 55 -7.13 -12.20 -12.35
N GLY A 56 -7.87 -13.20 -12.82
CA GLY A 56 -7.38 -14.55 -13.11
C GLY A 56 -8.01 -15.63 -12.22
N ASN A 57 -7.47 -16.84 -12.27
CA ASN A 57 -8.08 -18.02 -11.64
C ASN A 57 -7.95 -18.05 -10.11
N ASN A 58 -6.96 -17.36 -9.55
CA ASN A 58 -6.75 -17.24 -8.10
C ASN A 58 -6.25 -15.83 -7.75
N PRO A 59 -7.13 -14.82 -7.81
CA PRO A 59 -6.74 -13.42 -7.68
C PRO A 59 -6.26 -13.14 -6.26
N ARG A 60 -4.96 -12.85 -6.11
CA ARG A 60 -4.36 -12.50 -4.83
C ARG A 60 -3.21 -11.51 -5.01
N CYS A 61 -2.85 -10.87 -3.90
CA CYS A 61 -1.72 -9.97 -3.86
C CYS A 61 -0.40 -10.72 -3.99
N GLU A 62 0.60 -10.05 -4.53
CA GLU A 62 1.99 -10.47 -4.44
C GLU A 62 2.45 -10.50 -2.97
N ASN A 63 3.54 -11.22 -2.72
CA ASN A 63 4.22 -11.16 -1.43
C ASN A 63 4.55 -9.69 -1.10
N LEU A 64 4.54 -9.35 0.20
CA LEU A 64 4.71 -7.98 0.73
C LEU A 64 3.52 -7.03 0.53
N TRP A 65 2.41 -7.45 -0.10
CA TRP A 65 1.26 -6.58 -0.35
C TRP A 65 -0.06 -7.22 0.09
N PHE A 66 -1.02 -6.40 0.52
CA PHE A 66 -2.35 -6.84 0.92
C PHE A 66 -3.41 -5.74 0.87
N GLY A 67 -4.63 -6.11 1.29
CA GLY A 67 -5.76 -5.21 1.43
C GLY A 67 -6.43 -4.89 0.11
N THR A 68 -7.29 -3.87 0.11
CA THR A 68 -8.04 -3.47 -1.08
C THR A 68 -7.09 -3.11 -2.21
N ARG A 69 -7.24 -3.78 -3.36
CA ARG A 69 -6.40 -3.58 -4.57
C ARG A 69 -4.89 -3.78 -4.33
N CYS A 70 -4.52 -4.55 -3.30
CA CYS A 70 -3.14 -4.87 -2.94
C CYS A 70 -2.24 -3.64 -2.72
N GLN A 71 -2.80 -2.54 -2.20
CA GLN A 71 -2.05 -1.29 -2.07
C GLN A 71 -1.34 -1.10 -0.73
N TYR A 72 -1.65 -1.92 0.28
CA TYR A 72 -0.98 -1.81 1.57
C TYR A 72 0.25 -2.71 1.59
N GLN A 73 1.41 -2.13 1.93
CA GLN A 73 2.59 -2.95 2.20
C GLN A 73 2.33 -3.78 3.46
N ASP A 74 2.60 -5.07 3.42
CA ASP A 74 2.46 -5.94 4.57
C ASP A 74 3.77 -6.06 5.35
N LEU A 75 3.83 -5.41 6.52
CA LEU A 75 4.96 -5.46 7.43
C LEU A 75 5.17 -6.85 8.05
N SER A 76 4.21 -7.77 7.97
CA SER A 76 4.36 -9.12 8.50
C SER A 76 5.36 -9.98 7.70
N THR A 77 5.59 -9.63 6.42
CA THR A 77 6.41 -10.43 5.48
C THR A 77 7.67 -9.73 4.99
N ILE A 78 7.96 -8.52 5.48
CA ILE A 78 9.16 -7.76 5.07
C ILE A 78 10.44 -8.42 5.60
N SER A 79 11.55 -8.13 4.91
CA SER A 79 12.88 -8.48 5.42
C SER A 79 13.12 -7.84 6.79
N GLY A 80 13.57 -8.64 7.76
CA GLY A 80 13.80 -8.19 9.13
C GLY A 80 12.60 -8.32 10.07
N ALA A 81 11.44 -8.75 9.59
CA ALA A 81 10.36 -9.24 10.43
C ALA A 81 10.64 -10.68 10.87
N THR A 82 10.40 -10.97 12.15
CA THR A 82 10.52 -12.31 12.72
C THR A 82 9.27 -12.61 13.53
N MET A 83 8.79 -13.85 13.44
CA MET A 83 7.62 -14.30 14.18
C MET A 83 7.95 -15.50 15.05
N THR A 84 7.62 -15.41 16.32
CA THR A 84 7.83 -16.46 17.31
C THR A 84 6.55 -16.76 18.07
N THR A 85 6.42 -17.98 18.57
CA THR A 85 5.28 -18.44 19.38
C THR A 85 5.73 -18.89 20.76
N ASN A 86 4.80 -18.96 21.72
CA ASN A 86 5.09 -19.56 23.02
C ASN A 86 5.41 -21.06 22.98
N VAL A 87 5.00 -21.78 21.93
CA VAL A 87 5.18 -23.25 21.78
C VAL A 87 6.32 -23.66 20.83
N ASN A 88 7.23 -22.74 20.50
CA ASN A 88 8.36 -22.96 19.57
C ASN A 88 7.99 -23.76 18.30
N GLN A 89 6.98 -23.30 17.56
CA GLN A 89 6.52 -23.93 16.33
C GLN A 89 6.84 -23.09 15.08
N ASN A 90 6.74 -23.71 13.90
CA ASN A 90 6.81 -23.01 12.63
C ASN A 90 5.60 -22.06 12.48
N THR A 91 5.86 -20.80 12.13
CA THR A 91 4.86 -19.74 11.97
C THR A 91 4.50 -19.44 10.51
N GLN A 92 5.04 -20.19 9.54
CA GLN A 92 4.82 -19.95 8.12
C GLN A 92 3.34 -19.96 7.71
N TRP A 93 2.51 -20.78 8.36
CA TRP A 93 1.07 -20.82 8.13
C TRP A 93 0.40 -19.46 8.34
N LEU A 94 0.93 -18.61 9.22
CA LEU A 94 0.34 -17.32 9.57
C LEU A 94 0.52 -16.25 8.46
N THR A 95 1.37 -16.52 7.46
CA THR A 95 1.70 -15.56 6.39
C THR A 95 1.69 -16.18 5.00
N ASP A 96 1.14 -17.39 4.86
CA ASP A 96 1.12 -18.13 3.59
C ASP A 96 0.02 -17.65 2.62
N ARG A 97 -0.77 -16.66 3.04
CA ARG A 97 -1.88 -16.04 2.28
C ARG A 97 -3.02 -16.99 1.97
N ASN A 98 -3.19 -18.02 2.80
CA ASN A 98 -4.27 -18.97 2.66
C ASN A 98 -5.14 -18.95 3.92
N THR A 99 -6.37 -18.45 3.78
CA THR A 99 -7.29 -18.31 4.90
C THR A 99 -7.82 -19.63 5.46
N GLN A 100 -7.43 -20.76 4.86
CA GLN A 100 -7.81 -22.11 5.28
C GLN A 100 -6.69 -22.85 6.02
N THR A 101 -5.45 -22.36 5.96
CA THR A 101 -4.32 -22.90 6.73
C THR A 101 -4.28 -22.19 8.07
N CYS A 102 -4.68 -22.91 9.12
CA CYS A 102 -4.75 -22.37 10.47
C CYS A 102 -3.87 -23.16 11.42
N ASN A 103 -3.51 -22.53 12.54
CA ASN A 103 -2.92 -23.25 13.65
C ASN A 103 -3.85 -24.37 14.14
N ASN A 104 -3.26 -25.51 14.47
CA ASN A 104 -3.98 -26.63 15.08
C ASN A 104 -3.49 -26.93 16.50
N ASP A 105 -2.46 -26.23 17.00
CA ASP A 105 -1.96 -26.41 18.36
C ASP A 105 -2.80 -25.60 19.36
N THR A 106 -3.61 -26.29 20.15
CA THR A 106 -4.45 -25.68 21.19
C THR A 106 -3.66 -25.01 22.31
N ASN A 107 -2.35 -25.29 22.44
CA ASN A 107 -1.46 -24.68 23.42
C ASN A 107 -0.84 -23.36 22.94
N LEU A 108 -1.08 -22.97 21.68
CA LEU A 108 -0.66 -21.67 21.16
C LEU A 108 -1.46 -20.56 21.84
N GLN A 109 -0.83 -19.85 22.77
CA GLN A 109 -1.44 -18.76 23.52
C GLN A 109 -1.09 -17.41 22.90
N SER A 110 0.12 -17.26 22.37
CA SER A 110 0.60 -15.99 21.85
C SER A 110 1.50 -16.13 20.63
N VAL A 111 1.36 -15.18 19.72
CA VAL A 111 2.30 -14.92 18.64
C VAL A 111 2.96 -13.56 18.88
N THR A 112 4.27 -13.50 18.73
CA THR A 112 5.04 -12.27 18.80
C THR A 112 5.69 -12.00 17.46
N ILE A 113 5.47 -10.80 16.93
CA ILE A 113 6.11 -10.28 15.73
C ILE A 113 7.11 -9.21 16.16
N VAL A 114 8.37 -9.33 15.72
CA VAL A 114 9.44 -8.37 16.02
C VAL A 114 10.09 -7.91 14.72
N TRP A 115 10.28 -6.61 14.59
CA TRP A 115 11.02 -6.00 13.49
C TRP A 115 12.42 -5.55 13.92
N ASN A 116 13.34 -5.56 12.96
CA ASN A 116 14.69 -5.00 13.13
C ASN A 116 14.71 -3.46 13.15
N THR A 117 13.61 -2.80 12.76
CA THR A 117 13.40 -1.35 12.81
C THR A 117 12.01 -1.05 13.36
N GLU A 118 11.77 0.20 13.78
CA GLU A 118 10.48 0.63 14.31
C GLU A 118 9.57 1.17 13.19
N TYR A 119 8.25 0.99 13.33
CA TYR A 119 7.25 1.41 12.36
C TYR A 119 6.08 2.16 13.00
N TRP A 120 5.51 3.12 12.25
CA TRP A 120 4.19 3.68 12.56
C TRP A 120 3.12 2.64 12.29
N PHE A 121 2.59 2.05 13.35
CA PHE A 121 1.45 1.14 13.22
C PHE A 121 0.15 1.94 13.09
N THR A 122 -0.68 1.55 12.13
CA THR A 122 -1.99 2.16 11.87
C THR A 122 -3.12 1.16 12.06
N TRP A 123 -3.02 0.03 11.37
CA TRP A 123 -4.01 -1.04 11.47
C TRP A 123 -3.43 -2.39 11.05
N MET A 124 -4.16 -3.46 11.39
CA MET A 124 -3.86 -4.82 10.98
C MET A 124 -5.14 -5.60 10.73
N ARG A 125 -5.01 -6.69 9.99
CA ARG A 125 -6.07 -7.67 9.75
C ARG A 125 -5.64 -9.04 10.26
N ILE A 126 -6.55 -9.70 10.95
CA ILE A 126 -6.37 -11.04 11.48
C ILE A 126 -7.47 -11.92 10.92
N VAL A 127 -7.11 -13.07 10.36
CA VAL A 127 -8.04 -14.11 9.92
C VAL A 127 -8.04 -15.23 10.94
N LEU A 128 -9.22 -15.67 11.35
CA LEU A 128 -9.41 -16.73 12.34
C LEU A 128 -10.15 -17.92 11.74
N LYS A 129 -9.94 -19.08 12.35
CA LYS A 129 -10.68 -20.32 12.07
C LYS A 129 -12.14 -20.22 12.51
N SER A 130 -12.38 -19.57 13.65
CA SER A 130 -13.69 -19.47 14.29
C SER A 130 -13.96 -18.06 14.81
N SER A 131 -15.22 -17.63 14.75
CA SER A 131 -15.66 -16.36 15.32
C SER A 131 -15.78 -16.38 16.85
N ALA A 132 -15.77 -17.55 17.48
CA ALA A 132 -15.96 -17.71 18.91
C ALA A 132 -14.89 -16.96 19.76
N HIS A 133 -13.67 -16.85 19.22
CA HIS A 133 -12.51 -16.29 19.94
C HIS A 133 -12.15 -14.87 19.51
N LEU A 134 -12.95 -14.22 18.64
CA LEU A 134 -12.68 -12.85 18.17
C LEU A 134 -12.55 -11.83 19.31
N LYS A 135 -13.34 -11.98 20.37
CA LYS A 135 -13.35 -11.06 21.51
C LYS A 135 -12.16 -11.25 22.45
N SER A 136 -11.53 -12.42 22.45
CA SER A 136 -10.37 -12.73 23.28
C SER A 136 -9.03 -12.35 22.64
N ILE A 137 -9.02 -12.02 21.34
CA ILE A 137 -7.81 -11.53 20.68
C ILE A 137 -7.47 -10.16 21.26
N ASP A 138 -6.34 -10.06 21.95
CA ASP A 138 -5.75 -8.78 22.35
C ASP A 138 -4.39 -8.59 21.73
N VAL A 139 -4.06 -7.31 21.52
CA VAL A 139 -2.84 -6.89 20.84
C VAL A 139 -2.10 -5.92 21.75
N GLN A 140 -0.86 -6.26 22.05
CA GLN A 140 0.05 -5.47 22.86
C GLN A 140 1.15 -4.91 21.97
N PHE A 141 1.39 -3.61 22.10
CA PHE A 141 2.39 -2.88 21.32
C PHE A 141 3.58 -2.56 22.22
N ASN A 142 4.78 -2.90 21.75
CA ASN A 142 6.01 -2.72 22.51
C ASN A 142 6.98 -1.82 21.74
N GLN A 143 7.49 -0.82 22.45
CA GLN A 143 8.63 0.00 22.03
C GLN A 143 9.76 -0.25 23.04
N HIS A 144 10.87 -0.84 22.59
CA HIS A 144 12.06 -1.16 23.40
C HIS A 144 11.78 -1.75 24.80
N SER A 145 11.54 -0.92 25.82
CA SER A 145 11.30 -1.29 27.22
C SER A 145 9.90 -0.96 27.74
N THR A 146 9.08 -0.22 26.99
CA THR A 146 7.70 0.13 27.39
C THR A 146 6.71 -0.71 26.61
N SER A 147 5.90 -1.45 27.36
CA SER A 147 4.78 -2.17 26.83
C SER A 147 3.50 -1.39 27.08
N GLN A 148 2.72 -1.14 26.04
CA GLN A 148 1.42 -0.50 26.16
C GLN A 148 0.35 -1.36 25.50
N MET A 149 -0.68 -1.70 26.28
CA MET A 149 -1.97 -2.10 25.73
C MET A 149 -2.75 -0.84 25.43
N LEU A 150 -3.22 -0.71 24.19
CA LEU A 150 -3.87 0.52 23.74
C LEU A 150 -5.31 0.25 23.30
N ASN A 151 -6.12 1.29 23.41
CA ASN A 151 -7.53 1.26 23.04
C ASN A 151 -7.67 1.28 21.52
N CYS A 152 -7.41 0.13 20.90
CA CYS A 152 -7.64 -0.07 19.48
C CYS A 152 -9.13 -0.33 19.20
N LYS A 153 -9.61 0.21 18.08
CA LYS A 153 -10.94 -0.10 17.56
C LYS A 153 -10.88 -1.42 16.80
N LYS A 154 -11.79 -2.31 17.14
CA LYS A 154 -11.92 -3.66 16.55
C LYS A 154 -13.16 -3.70 15.65
N PHE A 155 -13.00 -4.12 14.41
CA PHE A 155 -14.07 -4.26 13.42
C PHE A 155 -14.16 -5.69 12.93
N LEU A 156 -15.37 -6.24 12.89
CA LEU A 156 -15.64 -7.56 12.34
C LEU A 156 -16.05 -7.42 10.88
N LEU A 157 -15.35 -8.11 9.99
CA LEU A 157 -15.69 -8.12 8.57
C LEU A 157 -16.56 -9.32 8.24
N SER A 158 -17.58 -9.09 7.41
CA SER A 158 -18.46 -10.13 6.88
C SER A 158 -17.82 -10.76 5.64
N THR A 159 -16.82 -11.61 5.86
CA THR A 159 -16.09 -12.36 4.83
C THR A 159 -16.35 -13.87 4.94
N SER A 160 -15.87 -14.66 3.97
CA SER A 160 -16.01 -16.13 4.00
C SER A 160 -15.32 -16.79 5.20
N SER A 161 -14.20 -16.22 5.67
CA SER A 161 -13.54 -16.58 6.92
C SER A 161 -13.74 -15.48 7.98
N PRO A 162 -13.93 -15.80 9.27
CA PRO A 162 -13.98 -14.79 10.33
C PRO A 162 -12.76 -13.89 10.31
N THR A 163 -12.96 -12.58 10.11
CA THR A 163 -11.87 -11.62 9.95
C THR A 163 -12.07 -10.42 10.88
N LEU A 164 -11.00 -10.07 11.57
CA LEU A 164 -10.91 -8.96 12.52
C LEU A 164 -9.97 -7.90 11.96
N GLU A 165 -10.43 -6.66 11.86
CA GLU A 165 -9.57 -5.51 11.64
C GLU A 165 -9.38 -4.74 12.94
N ILE A 166 -8.13 -4.41 13.24
CA ILE A 166 -7.76 -3.69 14.45
C ILE A 166 -7.08 -2.40 14.01
N HIS A 167 -7.69 -1.27 14.33
CA HIS A 167 -7.18 0.06 14.03
C HIS A 167 -6.78 0.75 15.33
N CYS A 168 -5.57 1.28 15.38
CA CYS A 168 -5.05 1.97 16.56
C CYS A 168 -4.54 3.35 16.14
N THR A 169 -4.72 4.33 17.03
CA THR A 169 -4.04 5.62 16.93
C THR A 169 -2.93 5.60 17.95
N LEU A 170 -1.68 5.53 17.46
CA LEU A 170 -0.49 5.47 18.31
C LEU A 170 0.29 6.77 18.19
N GLU A 171 0.91 7.20 19.28
CA GLU A 171 1.79 8.37 19.33
C GLU A 171 3.28 7.98 19.34
N PHE A 172 3.58 6.69 19.13
CA PHE A 172 4.93 6.16 19.15
C PHE A 172 5.14 5.09 18.07
N LEU A 173 6.41 4.82 17.77
CA LEU A 173 6.82 3.78 16.82
C LEU A 173 6.83 2.40 17.48
N VAL A 174 6.32 1.40 16.77
CA VAL A 174 6.21 0.03 17.24
C VAL A 174 7.36 -0.80 16.68
N ARG A 175 8.05 -1.53 17.56
CA ARG A 175 9.07 -2.51 17.17
C ARG A 175 8.60 -3.95 17.31
N GLN A 176 7.63 -4.17 18.20
CA GLN A 176 7.11 -5.49 18.47
C GLN A 176 5.60 -5.44 18.71
N ILE A 177 4.91 -6.44 18.16
CA ILE A 177 3.50 -6.74 18.45
C ILE A 177 3.42 -8.11 19.10
N THR A 178 2.62 -8.22 20.17
CA THR A 178 2.25 -9.52 20.74
C THR A 178 0.74 -9.68 20.65
N ILE A 179 0.30 -10.79 20.06
CA ILE A 179 -1.11 -11.16 19.90
C ILE A 179 -1.38 -12.30 20.84
N THR A 180 -2.36 -12.14 21.73
CA THR A 180 -2.81 -13.18 22.65
C THR A 180 -4.07 -13.87 22.12
N ALA A 181 -4.41 -15.03 22.71
CA ALA A 181 -5.46 -15.92 22.25
C ALA A 181 -5.25 -16.41 20.79
N ALA A 182 -4.00 -16.75 20.48
CA ALA A 182 -3.55 -17.02 19.12
C ALA A 182 -3.91 -18.43 18.56
N ALA A 183 -4.59 -19.28 19.34
CA ALA A 183 -4.87 -20.67 18.97
C ALA A 183 -5.62 -20.83 17.64
N ASP A 184 -6.50 -19.87 17.32
CA ASP A 184 -7.37 -19.92 16.13
C ASP A 184 -6.88 -19.08 14.96
N LEU A 185 -5.68 -18.51 15.04
CA LEU A 185 -5.14 -17.71 13.95
C LEU A 185 -4.97 -18.56 12.68
N CYS A 186 -5.25 -17.94 11.54
CA CYS A 186 -4.96 -18.50 10.22
C CYS A 186 -4.02 -17.59 9.43
N ASP A 187 -4.26 -16.28 9.42
CA ASP A 187 -3.46 -15.36 8.62
C ASP A 187 -3.38 -13.99 9.31
N ILE A 188 -2.31 -13.26 9.05
CA ILE A 188 -2.09 -11.91 9.57
C ILE A 188 -1.58 -10.97 8.49
N TYR A 189 -2.04 -9.74 8.59
CA TYR A 189 -1.57 -8.65 7.76
C TYR A 189 -1.37 -7.41 8.60
N ILE A 190 -0.21 -6.77 8.51
CA ILE A 190 0.13 -5.58 9.30
C ILE A 190 0.38 -4.43 8.33
N SER A 191 -0.41 -3.37 8.43
CA SER A 191 -0.32 -2.25 7.50
C SER A 191 0.97 -1.47 7.67
N GLY A 192 1.77 -1.44 6.61
CA GLY A 192 2.87 -0.51 6.41
C GLY A 192 2.45 0.77 5.70
N GLY A 193 1.18 0.88 5.31
CA GLY A 193 0.59 1.98 4.55
C GLY A 193 0.66 1.82 3.03
N VAL A 194 0.14 2.83 2.32
CA VAL A 194 0.06 2.89 0.85
C VAL A 194 1.09 3.86 0.30
N ASN A 195 1.80 3.48 -0.77
CA ASN A 195 2.75 4.36 -1.43
C ASN A 195 2.05 5.38 -2.33
N PHE A 196 2.04 6.64 -1.90
CA PHE A 196 1.45 7.76 -2.64
C PHE A 196 2.48 8.54 -3.45
N ALA A 197 3.78 8.20 -3.40
CA ALA A 197 4.80 8.91 -4.17
C ALA A 197 4.81 8.55 -5.66
N LEU A 198 4.28 7.38 -6.02
CA LEU A 198 4.39 6.87 -7.39
C LEU A 198 3.69 7.77 -8.41
N ARG A 199 4.39 8.04 -9.51
CA ARG A 199 3.96 8.86 -10.65
C ARG A 199 3.40 10.24 -10.26
N GLN A 200 3.81 10.74 -9.11
CA GLN A 200 3.48 12.10 -8.70
C GLN A 200 4.34 13.12 -9.44
N MET A 201 3.90 14.37 -9.38
CA MET A 201 4.71 15.47 -9.89
C MET A 201 5.95 15.62 -9.01
N VAL A 202 7.12 15.56 -9.64
CA VAL A 202 8.40 15.58 -8.96
C VAL A 202 9.38 16.49 -9.70
N ARG A 203 10.22 17.21 -8.95
CA ARG A 203 11.28 18.08 -9.49
C ARG A 203 12.55 17.87 -8.67
N GLN A 204 13.70 17.96 -9.30
CA GLN A 204 14.99 17.99 -8.63
C GLN A 204 15.73 19.29 -8.93
N SER A 205 16.69 19.66 -8.09
CA SER A 205 17.51 20.87 -8.21
C SER A 205 18.29 20.95 -9.52
N SER A 206 18.90 19.83 -9.91
CA SER A 206 19.73 19.68 -11.12
C SER A 206 19.65 18.24 -11.59
N SER A 207 19.98 17.93 -12.85
CA SER A 207 20.06 16.54 -13.34
C SER A 207 21.46 16.27 -13.84
N TYR A 208 22.05 15.16 -13.42
CA TYR A 208 23.42 14.81 -13.82
C TYR A 208 23.55 14.59 -15.34
N GLU A 209 24.41 15.39 -15.97
CA GLU A 209 24.76 15.32 -17.38
C GLU A 209 25.60 14.06 -17.64
N GLY A 210 24.99 13.08 -18.30
CA GLY A 210 25.67 11.83 -18.65
C GLY A 210 24.77 10.63 -18.91
N SER A 211 23.48 10.73 -18.56
CA SER A 211 22.50 9.70 -18.93
C SER A 211 21.11 10.27 -19.10
N TYR A 212 20.42 9.86 -20.17
CA TYR A 212 18.98 10.06 -20.38
C TYR A 212 18.10 9.34 -19.34
N SER A 213 18.69 8.77 -18.28
CA SER A 213 18.03 7.91 -17.28
C SER A 213 17.98 8.47 -15.87
N ASN A 214 18.36 9.75 -15.65
CA ASN A 214 18.59 10.30 -14.29
C ASN A 214 17.59 11.39 -13.88
N PHE A 215 16.45 11.47 -14.55
CA PHE A 215 15.40 12.46 -14.30
C PHE A 215 14.68 12.23 -12.97
N ALA A 216 14.08 13.31 -12.46
CA ALA A 216 13.30 13.29 -11.22
C ALA A 216 12.20 12.23 -11.22
N LEU A 217 11.61 11.98 -12.39
CA LEU A 217 10.56 10.98 -12.57
C LEU A 217 10.99 9.57 -12.19
N HIS A 218 12.27 9.23 -12.32
CA HIS A 218 12.80 7.92 -11.92
C HIS A 218 12.84 7.73 -10.40
N ALA A 219 12.75 8.80 -9.62
CA ALA A 219 12.60 8.67 -8.18
C ALA A 219 11.22 8.10 -7.79
N VAL A 220 10.24 8.12 -8.69
CA VAL A 220 8.83 7.82 -8.41
C VAL A 220 8.16 6.93 -9.45
N ASP A 221 8.93 6.31 -10.35
CA ASP A 221 8.39 5.41 -11.39
C ASP A 221 8.11 3.99 -10.89
N GLY A 222 8.56 3.67 -9.66
CA GLY A 222 8.36 2.37 -9.03
C GLY A 222 9.22 1.25 -9.64
N ASP A 223 10.25 1.59 -10.41
CA ASP A 223 11.29 0.66 -10.86
C ASP A 223 12.56 0.86 -10.02
N LEU A 224 13.00 -0.19 -9.31
CA LEU A 224 14.22 -0.13 -8.50
C LEU A 224 15.51 -0.23 -9.33
N LYS A 225 15.39 -0.36 -10.66
CA LYS A 225 16.52 -0.38 -11.60
C LYS A 225 16.81 0.99 -12.19
N THR A 226 15.87 1.92 -12.14
CA THR A 226 16.04 3.32 -12.53
C THR A 226 16.37 4.15 -11.29
N PHE A 227 16.86 5.38 -11.48
CA PHE A 227 17.21 6.27 -10.38
C PHE A 227 17.19 7.73 -10.79
N SER A 228 16.94 8.62 -9.83
CA SER A 228 17.18 10.06 -9.96
C SER A 228 18.60 10.37 -9.45
N HIS A 229 19.30 11.26 -10.16
CA HIS A 229 20.64 11.71 -9.78
C HIS A 229 20.82 13.20 -10.10
N THR A 230 21.17 14.00 -9.08
CA THR A 230 21.50 15.41 -9.23
C THR A 230 22.96 15.57 -9.65
N GLU A 231 23.32 16.75 -10.14
CA GLU A 231 24.74 17.12 -10.23
C GLU A 231 25.39 17.17 -8.84
N HIS A 232 26.71 17.20 -8.82
CA HIS A 232 27.42 17.50 -7.58
C HIS A 232 27.20 18.97 -7.21
N GLU A 233 26.32 19.21 -6.24
CA GLU A 233 25.98 20.55 -5.78
C GLU A 233 25.87 20.61 -4.24
N PRO A 234 26.01 21.80 -3.61
CA PRO A 234 26.07 21.90 -2.15
C PRO A 234 24.77 21.54 -1.42
N ARG A 235 23.61 21.66 -2.08
CA ARG A 235 22.28 21.47 -1.49
C ARG A 235 21.32 20.85 -2.51
N PRO A 236 21.54 19.59 -2.92
CA PRO A 236 20.64 18.92 -3.84
C PRO A 236 19.27 18.72 -3.17
N TYR A 237 18.20 18.83 -3.95
CA TYR A 237 16.85 18.56 -3.45
C TYR A 237 16.02 17.79 -4.47
N LEU A 238 15.05 17.04 -3.94
CA LEU A 238 13.93 16.49 -4.68
C LEU A 238 12.64 16.97 -4.01
N PHE A 239 11.76 17.58 -4.81
CA PHE A 239 10.47 18.08 -4.38
C PHE A 239 9.36 17.22 -4.98
N LEU A 240 8.50 16.67 -4.12
CA LEU A 240 7.37 15.82 -4.48
C LEU A 240 6.06 16.55 -4.17
N THR A 241 5.20 16.71 -5.17
CA THR A 241 3.89 17.32 -5.00
C THR A 241 2.81 16.23 -5.02
N LEU A 242 2.08 16.09 -3.91
CA LEU A 242 0.90 15.23 -3.84
C LEU A 242 -0.36 16.01 -4.27
N PRO A 243 -1.31 15.40 -5.00
CA PRO A 243 -2.50 16.07 -5.53
C PRO A 243 -3.49 16.48 -4.44
N LYS A 244 -3.39 15.83 -3.27
CA LYS A 244 -4.21 16.13 -2.10
C LYS A 244 -3.30 16.12 -0.87
N PRO A 245 -3.57 16.97 0.14
CA PRO A 245 -2.90 16.88 1.43
C PRO A 245 -3.05 15.47 2.03
N ARG A 246 -1.93 14.91 2.50
CA ARG A 246 -1.85 13.56 3.07
C ARG A 246 -0.97 13.63 4.32
N LEU A 247 -1.31 12.82 5.33
CA LEU A 247 -0.40 12.57 6.43
C LEU A 247 0.66 11.56 5.96
N VAL A 248 1.92 11.97 5.86
CA VAL A 248 3.01 11.08 5.47
C VAL A 248 3.67 10.55 6.74
N ASN A 249 3.49 9.26 7.01
CA ASN A 249 4.04 8.63 8.21
C ASN A 249 5.46 8.11 7.98
N ARG A 250 5.83 7.81 6.73
CA ARG A 250 7.13 7.25 6.38
C ARG A 250 7.59 7.67 5.00
N ILE A 251 8.88 7.98 4.87
CA ILE A 251 9.58 8.16 3.61
C ILE A 251 10.63 7.05 3.52
N VAL A 252 10.60 6.26 2.45
CA VAL A 252 11.58 5.22 2.17
C VAL A 252 12.44 5.69 1.00
N LEU A 253 13.75 5.72 1.20
CA LEU A 253 14.73 6.07 0.17
C LEU A 253 15.57 4.82 -0.15
N TYR A 254 15.58 4.41 -1.41
CA TYR A 254 16.43 3.32 -1.88
C TYR A 254 17.67 3.89 -2.54
N ASN A 255 18.82 3.75 -1.88
CA ASN A 255 20.08 4.21 -2.43
C ASN A 255 20.72 3.14 -3.33
N ARG A 256 21.27 3.55 -4.48
CA ARG A 256 22.16 2.67 -5.25
C ARG A 256 23.51 2.68 -4.54
N MET A 257 23.94 1.52 -4.03
CA MET A 257 25.30 1.41 -3.49
C MET A 257 26.29 1.94 -4.54
N PHE A 258 27.07 2.96 -4.14
CA PHE A 258 28.19 3.66 -4.82
C PHE A 258 28.00 5.12 -5.25
N ASP A 259 26.80 5.71 -5.34
CA ASP A 259 26.62 7.16 -5.58
C ASP A 259 25.30 7.67 -4.97
N ALA A 260 25.12 8.99 -4.79
CA ALA A 260 23.95 9.61 -4.14
C ALA A 260 22.63 9.52 -4.98
N CYS A 261 22.26 8.31 -5.39
CA CYS A 261 21.05 8.01 -6.16
C CYS A 261 19.92 7.61 -5.22
N PHE A 262 18.66 7.98 -5.47
CA PHE A 262 17.54 7.53 -4.63
C PHE A 262 16.26 7.20 -5.42
N THR A 263 15.55 6.16 -4.99
CA THR A 263 14.11 5.95 -5.29
C THR A 263 13.28 6.26 -4.04
N ILE A 264 12.20 7.03 -4.17
CA ILE A 264 11.35 7.47 -3.05
C ILE A 264 10.04 6.67 -3.00
N SER A 265 9.67 6.23 -1.81
CA SER A 265 8.30 5.85 -1.48
C SER A 265 7.79 6.73 -0.33
N ALA A 266 6.69 7.44 -0.53
CA ALA A 266 6.00 8.19 0.52
C ALA A 266 4.79 7.37 0.95
N VAL A 267 4.83 6.87 2.19
CA VAL A 267 3.86 5.90 2.67
C VAL A 267 2.99 6.52 3.74
N SER A 268 1.67 6.43 3.54
CA SER A 268 0.62 6.90 4.45
C SER A 268 -0.22 5.75 4.96
#